data_AF-A0A2D7CJL9-F1
#
_entry.id   AF-A0A2D7CJL9-F1
#
_cell.length_a   1.000
_cell.length_b   1.000
_cell.length_c   1.000
_cell.angle_alpha   90.00
_cell.angle_beta   90.00
_cell.angle_gamma   90.00
#
_symmetry.space_group_name_H-M   'P 1'
#
loop_
_entity.id
_entity.type
_entity.pdbx_description
1 polymer ?
#
loop_
_entity_poly.entity_id
_entity_poly.type
_entity_poly.pdbx_seq_one_letter_code
_entity_poly.pdbx_strand_id
1 'polypeptide(L)'
;MFQPVFPLRYSKVDGPYKAITDIKETIKQNVVFLLSVSPGEWPGNPELGVGVKNFLFENHGSQELLAVHTRIKDQFAKYLPFLNVSSELIDQDEMGMSLVDYNQMKLVVKYNIKPLNVEDYVEIGV
;
A
#
# COMPACT_ATOMS: atom_id res chain seq x y z
N MET A 1 17.51 9.17 -11.22
CA MET A 1 17.29 7.84 -11.82
C MET A 1 15.79 7.62 -11.84
N PHE A 2 15.19 7.37 -13.01
CA PHE A 2 13.75 7.18 -13.12
C PHE A 2 13.39 5.71 -12.93
N GLN A 3 12.34 5.43 -12.15
CA GLN A 3 11.85 4.08 -11.88
C GLN A 3 10.94 3.62 -13.02
N PRO A 4 11.02 2.35 -13.47
CA PRO A 4 10.08 1.83 -14.46
C PRO A 4 8.67 1.70 -13.86
N VAL A 5 7.64 1.88 -14.70
CA VAL A 5 6.25 1.64 -14.31
C VAL A 5 6.03 0.15 -14.07
N PHE A 6 5.28 -0.17 -13.01
CA PHE A 6 4.75 -1.50 -12.75
C PHE A 6 3.24 -1.53 -13.05
N PRO A 7 2.71 -2.53 -13.79
CA PRO A 7 3.45 -3.57 -14.51
C PRO A 7 4.32 -3.02 -15.65
N LEU A 8 5.40 -3.72 -16.00
CA LEU A 8 6.35 -3.29 -17.03
C LEU A 8 5.65 -3.12 -18.38
N ARG A 9 5.91 -1.98 -19.03
CA ARG A 9 5.40 -1.66 -20.37
C ARG A 9 6.54 -1.18 -21.25
N TYR A 10 6.55 -1.61 -22.50
CA TYR A 10 7.48 -1.09 -23.49
C TYR A 10 7.14 0.36 -23.85
N SER A 11 8.15 1.20 -23.99
CA SER A 11 8.04 2.55 -24.52
C SER A 11 8.97 2.66 -25.73
N LYS A 12 8.68 3.55 -26.67
CA LYS A 12 9.65 3.96 -27.70
C LYS A 12 10.30 5.30 -27.36
N VAL A 13 9.74 6.00 -26.37
CA VAL A 13 10.14 7.36 -25.99
C VAL A 13 11.16 7.32 -24.85
N ASP A 14 10.92 6.49 -23.85
CA ASP A 14 11.69 6.47 -22.59
C ASP A 14 12.84 5.45 -22.58
N GLY A 15 13.11 4.81 -23.72
CA GLY A 15 13.98 3.65 -23.84
C GLY A 15 13.17 2.33 -23.81
N PRO A 16 13.77 1.18 -23.44
CA PRO A 16 13.11 -0.12 -23.57
C PRO A 16 11.86 -0.28 -22.71
N TYR A 17 11.77 0.42 -21.57
CA TYR A 17 10.62 0.36 -20.67
C TYR A 17 10.12 1.77 -20.35
N LYS A 18 8.81 1.91 -20.17
CA LYS A 18 8.17 3.15 -19.74
C LYS A 18 8.65 3.51 -18.34
N ALA A 19 9.23 4.69 -18.20
CA ALA A 19 9.67 5.25 -16.93
C ALA A 19 8.59 6.14 -16.32
N ILE A 20 8.55 6.19 -14.99
CA ILE A 20 7.76 7.16 -14.24
C ILE A 20 8.52 8.47 -14.24
N THR A 21 7.89 9.53 -14.73
CA THR A 21 8.48 10.88 -14.77
C THR A 21 8.06 11.73 -13.57
N ASP A 22 6.88 11.48 -13.01
CA ASP A 22 6.35 12.22 -11.87
C ASP A 22 6.75 11.60 -10.52
N ILE A 23 7.08 12.47 -9.55
CA ILE A 23 7.52 12.02 -8.24
C ILE A 23 6.38 11.45 -7.41
N LYS A 24 5.13 11.93 -7.59
CA LYS A 24 3.96 11.42 -6.86
C LYS A 24 3.63 10.02 -7.34
N GLU A 25 3.68 9.77 -8.66
CA GLU A 25 3.53 8.43 -9.22
C GLU A 25 4.60 7.46 -8.70
N THR A 26 5.84 7.91 -8.58
CA THR A 26 6.95 7.12 -8.02
C THR A 26 6.67 6.75 -6.56
N ILE A 27 6.24 7.72 -5.75
CA ILE A 27 5.87 7.51 -4.35
C ILE A 27 4.70 6.53 -4.24
N LYS A 28 3.65 6.72 -5.05
CA LYS A 28 2.47 5.85 -5.08
C LYS A 28 2.85 4.41 -5.41
N GLN A 29 3.71 4.20 -6.41
CA GLN A 29 4.20 2.87 -6.75
C GLN A 29 4.97 2.22 -5.59
N ASN A 30 5.82 2.98 -4.89
CA ASN A 30 6.55 2.48 -3.73
C ASN A 30 5.64 2.16 -2.54
N VAL A 31 4.58 2.94 -2.33
CA VAL A 31 3.55 2.67 -1.32
C VAL A 31 2.79 1.38 -1.63
N VAL A 32 2.29 1.22 -2.87
CA VAL A 32 1.60 0.00 -3.31
C VAL A 32 2.52 -1.22 -3.15
N PHE A 33 3.79 -1.08 -3.52
CA PHE A 33 4.79 -2.14 -3.38
C PHE A 33 4.98 -2.53 -1.90
N LEU A 34 5.21 -1.57 -1.01
CA LEU A 34 5.42 -1.83 0.41
C LEU A 34 4.20 -2.52 1.06
N LEU A 35 2.99 -2.12 0.67
CA LEU A 35 1.76 -2.75 1.17
C LEU A 35 1.56 -4.18 0.65
N SER A 36 1.93 -4.43 -0.61
CA SER A 36 1.66 -5.69 -1.30
C SER A 36 2.66 -6.80 -0.97
N VAL A 37 3.90 -6.44 -0.66
CA VAL A 37 4.97 -7.39 -0.35
C VAL A 37 4.82 -7.91 1.06
N SER A 38 4.98 -9.22 1.24
CA SER A 38 5.02 -9.86 2.55
C SER A 38 6.47 -9.99 3.04
N PRO A 39 6.74 -9.77 4.34
CA PRO A 39 8.06 -10.05 4.91
C PRO A 39 8.51 -11.48 4.62
N GLY A 40 9.76 -11.61 4.17
CA GLY A 40 10.37 -12.83 3.69
C GLY A 40 10.35 -12.99 2.17
N GLU A 41 9.50 -12.27 1.43
CA GLU A 41 9.43 -12.37 -0.03
C GLU A 41 10.63 -11.72 -0.72
N TRP A 42 11.22 -10.68 -0.13
CA TRP A 42 12.35 -9.97 -0.71
C TRP A 42 13.68 -10.51 -0.15
N PRO A 43 14.48 -11.27 -0.93
CA PRO A 43 15.64 -12.00 -0.39
C PRO A 43 16.73 -11.09 0.20
N GLY A 44 16.92 -9.89 -0.37
CA GLY A 44 17.92 -8.93 0.10
C GLY A 44 17.49 -8.12 1.32
N ASN A 45 16.22 -8.22 1.73
CA ASN A 45 15.67 -7.52 2.88
C ASN A 45 14.41 -8.26 3.37
N PRO A 46 14.58 -9.32 4.17
CA PRO A 46 13.46 -10.16 4.62
C PRO A 46 12.43 -9.40 5.48
N GLU A 47 12.80 -8.27 6.09
CA GLU A 47 11.89 -7.48 6.92
C GLU A 47 11.03 -6.49 6.12
N LEU A 48 11.19 -6.43 4.80
CA LEU A 48 10.46 -5.53 3.92
C LEU A 48 9.04 -6.03 3.69
N GLY A 49 8.08 -5.13 3.89
CA GLY A 49 6.69 -5.34 3.48
C GLY A 49 5.71 -5.35 4.64
N VAL A 50 4.49 -4.94 4.36
CA VAL A 50 3.38 -5.06 5.32
C VAL A 50 2.78 -6.47 5.24
N GLY A 51 2.68 -7.05 4.06
CA GLY A 51 2.02 -8.34 3.86
C GLY A 51 0.53 -8.28 4.14
N VAL A 52 -0.18 -7.29 3.55
CA VAL A 52 -1.63 -7.11 3.73
C VAL A 52 -2.41 -8.41 3.43
N LYS A 53 -1.91 -9.21 2.48
CA LYS A 53 -2.50 -10.51 2.12
C LYS A 53 -2.51 -11.53 3.26
N ASN A 54 -1.63 -11.40 4.25
CA ASN A 54 -1.60 -12.32 5.39
C ASN A 54 -2.86 -12.18 6.27
N PHE A 55 -3.60 -11.09 6.13
CA PHE A 55 -4.82 -10.83 6.89
C PHE A 55 -6.11 -11.29 6.19
N LEU A 56 -6.01 -11.88 4.99
CA LEU A 56 -7.17 -12.31 4.17
C LEU A 56 -8.15 -13.24 4.88
N PHE A 57 -7.67 -14.03 5.84
CA PHE A 57 -8.46 -15.05 6.54
C PHE A 57 -8.61 -14.75 8.04
N GLU A 58 -8.22 -13.54 8.47
CA GLU A 58 -8.41 -13.12 9.84
C GLU A 58 -9.88 -12.76 10.09
N ASN A 59 -10.36 -13.07 11.29
CA ASN A 59 -11.74 -12.75 11.64
C ASN A 59 -11.92 -11.23 11.73
N HIS A 60 -13.09 -10.73 11.31
CA HIS A 60 -13.43 -9.33 11.46
C HIS A 60 -13.38 -8.92 12.94
N GLY A 61 -12.73 -7.79 13.24
CA GLY A 61 -12.52 -7.30 14.61
C GLY A 61 -11.52 -8.10 15.45
N SER A 62 -10.80 -9.06 14.87
CA SER A 62 -9.72 -9.78 15.56
C SER A 62 -8.56 -8.84 15.94
N GLN A 63 -7.82 -9.22 16.98
CA GLN A 63 -6.67 -8.44 17.42
C GLN A 63 -5.55 -8.45 16.38
N GLU A 64 -5.43 -9.57 15.66
CA GLU A 64 -4.53 -9.81 14.55
C GLU A 64 -4.81 -8.83 13.42
N LEU A 65 -6.08 -8.66 13.05
CA LEU A 65 -6.49 -7.70 12.05
C LEU A 65 -6.20 -6.26 12.48
N LEU A 66 -6.49 -5.89 13.73
CA LEU A 66 -6.16 -4.55 14.25
C LEU A 66 -4.65 -4.28 14.27
N ALA A 67 -3.82 -5.33 14.39
CA ALA A 67 -2.37 -5.20 14.33
C ALA A 67 -1.88 -4.73 12.95
N VAL A 68 -2.71 -4.81 11.89
CA VAL A 68 -2.37 -4.29 10.55
C VAL A 68 -2.02 -2.81 10.59
N HIS A 69 -2.73 -2.01 11.41
CA HIS A 69 -2.50 -0.57 11.52
C HIS A 69 -1.11 -0.25 12.09
N THR A 70 -0.72 -0.97 13.13
CA THR A 70 0.60 -0.84 13.75
C THR A 70 1.68 -1.26 12.76
N ARG A 71 1.48 -2.37 12.07
CA ARG A 71 2.43 -2.88 11.07
C ARG A 71 2.61 -1.93 9.89
N ILE A 72 1.54 -1.33 9.38
CA ILE A 72 1.61 -0.30 8.34
C ILE A 72 2.44 0.89 8.85
N LYS A 73 2.15 1.39 10.05
CA LYS A 73 2.86 2.53 10.63
C LYS A 73 4.36 2.25 10.77
N ASP A 74 4.73 1.09 11.30
CA ASP A 74 6.14 0.73 11.53
C ASP A 74 6.90 0.53 10.21
N GLN A 75 6.28 -0.12 9.23
CA GLN A 75 6.88 -0.35 7.91
C GLN A 75 7.08 0.96 7.15
N PHE A 76 6.11 1.88 7.19
CA PHE A 76 6.25 3.19 6.56
C PHE A 76 7.30 4.04 7.30
N ALA A 77 7.36 3.99 8.63
CA ALA A 77 8.39 4.69 9.38
C ALA A 77 9.80 4.19 9.04
N LYS A 78 9.97 2.88 8.78
CA LYS A 78 11.25 2.26 8.42
C LYS A 78 11.66 2.54 6.98
N TYR A 79 10.74 2.42 6.01
CA TYR A 79 11.07 2.43 4.58
C TYR A 79 10.70 3.72 3.85
N LEU A 80 9.70 4.46 4.33
CA LEU A 80 9.19 5.69 3.72
C LEU A 80 8.98 6.81 4.77
N PRO A 81 10.03 7.20 5.55
CA PRO A 81 9.89 8.09 6.72
C PRO A 81 9.43 9.52 6.39
N PHE A 82 9.52 9.90 5.11
CA PHE A 82 9.06 11.19 4.59
C PHE A 82 7.54 11.25 4.38
N LEU A 83 6.84 10.12 4.52
CA LEU A 83 5.38 10.04 4.49
C LEU A 83 4.80 10.04 5.90
N ASN A 84 3.69 10.73 6.10
CA ASN A 84 2.84 10.53 7.27
C ASN A 84 1.65 9.65 6.85
N VAL A 85 1.50 8.48 7.46
CA VAL A 85 0.51 7.47 7.04
C VAL A 85 -0.59 7.30 8.08
N SER A 86 -1.81 7.11 7.60
CA SER A 86 -2.97 6.64 8.37
C SER A 86 -3.63 5.50 7.60
N SER A 87 -4.17 4.53 8.31
CA SER A 87 -4.88 3.39 7.70
C SER A 87 -6.22 3.19 8.37
N GLU A 88 -7.20 2.78 7.58
CA GLU A 88 -8.59 2.63 7.98
C GLU A 88 -9.15 1.36 7.33
N LEU A 89 -9.85 0.54 8.13
CA LEU A 89 -10.59 -0.61 7.65
C LEU A 89 -12.04 -0.16 7.42
N ILE A 90 -12.53 -0.43 6.22
CA ILE A 90 -13.86 -0.05 5.77
C ILE A 90 -14.71 -1.31 5.67
N ASP A 91 -15.80 -1.30 6.43
CA ASP A 91 -16.73 -2.42 6.59
C ASP A 91 -18.07 -2.18 5.86
N GLN A 92 -18.23 -1.01 5.24
CA GLN A 92 -19.42 -0.62 4.51
C GLN A 92 -19.05 -0.09 3.12
N ASP A 93 -19.86 -0.41 2.12
CA ASP A 93 -19.69 0.15 0.78
C ASP A 93 -20.25 1.58 0.68
N GLU A 94 -20.10 2.21 -0.49
CA GLU A 94 -20.59 3.56 -0.76
C GLU A 94 -22.12 3.71 -0.66
N MET A 95 -22.86 2.59 -0.74
CA MET A 95 -24.31 2.50 -0.60
C MET A 95 -24.75 2.12 0.82
N GLY A 96 -23.82 1.96 1.76
CA GLY A 96 -24.07 1.60 3.16
C GLY A 96 -24.35 0.11 3.39
N MET A 97 -24.10 -0.76 2.41
CA MET A 97 -24.20 -2.20 2.56
C MET A 97 -22.99 -2.75 3.32
N SER A 98 -23.23 -3.69 4.24
CA SER A 98 -22.19 -4.36 5.03
C SER A 98 -21.29 -5.21 4.13
N LEU A 99 -20.00 -4.89 4.06
CA LEU A 99 -18.99 -5.70 3.36
C LEU A 99 -18.68 -7.00 4.12
N VAL A 100 -18.87 -6.99 5.45
CA VAL A 100 -18.66 -8.14 6.32
C VAL A 100 -19.59 -9.29 5.93
N ASP A 101 -20.83 -9.00 5.55
CA ASP A 101 -21.81 -10.00 5.12
C ASP A 101 -21.39 -10.73 3.83
N TYR A 102 -20.52 -10.10 3.04
CA TYR A 102 -19.93 -10.65 1.82
C TYR A 102 -18.52 -11.21 2.02
N ASN A 103 -18.03 -11.27 3.27
CA ASN A 103 -16.65 -11.63 3.61
C ASN A 103 -15.62 -10.79 2.86
N GLN A 104 -15.87 -9.49 2.75
CA GLN A 104 -14.97 -8.53 2.11
C GLN A 104 -14.51 -7.49 3.11
N MET A 105 -13.29 -7.02 2.91
CA MET A 105 -12.75 -5.89 3.67
C MET A 105 -12.02 -4.94 2.74
N LYS A 106 -12.17 -3.65 3.01
CA LYS A 106 -11.43 -2.64 2.25
C LYS A 106 -10.47 -1.91 3.18
N LEU A 107 -9.18 -2.05 2.91
CA LEU A 107 -8.13 -1.31 3.60
C LEU A 107 -7.83 -0.04 2.81
N VAL A 108 -8.05 1.12 3.44
CA VAL A 108 -7.71 2.43 2.88
C VAL A 108 -6.49 2.97 3.59
N VAL A 109 -5.43 3.25 2.85
CA VAL A 109 -4.19 3.83 3.37
C VAL A 109 -4.04 5.25 2.81
N LYS A 110 -4.19 6.24 3.68
CA LYS A 110 -4.03 7.67 3.38
C LYS A 110 -2.63 8.09 3.76
N TYR A 111 -1.92 8.82 2.90
CA TYR A 111 -0.59 9.32 3.19
C TYR A 111 -0.39 10.76 2.75
N ASN A 112 0.36 11.51 3.56
CA ASN A 112 0.78 12.88 3.27
C ASN A 112 2.29 12.92 3.00
N ILE A 113 2.66 13.58 1.90
CA ILE A 113 4.05 13.82 1.51
C ILE A 113 4.52 15.11 2.19
N LYS A 114 5.21 14.99 3.33
CA LYS A 114 5.63 16.12 4.19
C LYS A 114 6.24 17.32 3.44
N PRO A 115 7.22 17.14 2.53
CA PRO A 115 7.86 18.29 1.88
C PRO A 115 6.97 19.02 0.87
N LEU A 116 5.92 18.37 0.36
CA LEU A 116 5.04 18.93 -0.68
C LEU A 116 3.66 19.31 -0.12
N ASN A 117 3.35 18.88 1.11
CA ASN A 117 2.02 18.95 1.72
C ASN A 117 0.89 18.46 0.78
N VAL A 118 1.18 17.38 0.05
CA VAL A 118 0.24 16.73 -0.86
C VAL A 118 -0.25 15.45 -0.20
N GLU A 119 -1.57 15.27 -0.20
CA GLU A 119 -2.23 14.06 0.27
C GLU A 119 -2.64 13.18 -0.91
N ASP A 120 -2.52 11.87 -0.72
CA ASP A 120 -2.97 10.85 -1.67
C ASP A 120 -3.36 9.59 -0.88
N TYR A 121 -4.05 8.67 -1.53
CA TYR A 121 -4.52 7.44 -0.89
C TYR A 121 -4.42 6.24 -1.83
N VAL A 122 -4.30 5.07 -1.21
CA VAL A 122 -4.33 3.77 -1.88
C VAL A 122 -5.39 2.91 -1.19
N GLU A 123 -6.23 2.29 -2.00
CA GLU A 123 -7.25 1.36 -1.56
C GLU A 123 -6.86 -0.05 -1.97
N ILE A 124 -6.96 -0.99 -1.03
CA ILE A 124 -6.70 -2.41 -1.26
C ILE A 124 -7.94 -3.16 -0.82
N GLY A 125 -8.56 -3.87 -1.76
CA GLY A 125 -9.57 -4.87 -1.46
C GLY A 125 -8.88 -6.15 -0.98
N VAL A 126 -9.32 -6.64 0.17
CA VAL A 126 -8.85 -7.87 0.81
C VAL A 126 -10.06 -8.78 0.96
#